data_AF-A0A7X1FXP3-F1
#
_entry.id   AF-A0A7X1FXP3-F1
#
_cell.length_a   1.000
_cell.length_b   1.000
_cell.length_c   1.000
_cell.angle_alpha   90.00
_cell.angle_beta   90.00
_cell.angle_gamma   90.00
#
_symmetry.space_group_name_H-M   'P 1'
#
loop_
_entity.id
_entity.type
_entity.pdbx_description
1 polymer ?
#
loop_
_entity_poly.entity_id
_entity_poly.type
_entity_poly.pdbx_seq_one_letter_code
_entity_poly.pdbx_strand_id
1 'polypeptide(L)'
;MRYPKRRSPCSAPRNHVFRHTSTDYKSQQNSVPNLRHAILLSVRPSVFVLKNRGFAYLHEFACKAYLNCSSFPAACVVIFLGLIDPSTRRSEEAILSLTAVSLFSGCGGFCEGIELAGFDVKVAVEWDRFSCETYRFNFPKTPLFEGDIHDFLPRHGEDHRAKYKLNNVDLVFGGPPCQGFSQIGPRDLFDDRNELYQQYARIVNDLKPRCFLMENVPNILLMNKGHFRDAIIRHFAKMGYSNTTFVKVSAADFGVPQTRERVFFFGTRDGEAMPIDIKAFALHILEGLKVDRPVTVAEAIGDLPSEVVPSGRTMPYQKAAKPSPYLKEMRLDERGKIYGTAAKRRRGLGPKDEVVLHNHHTKEIQEKRKKLIALLAPGAKADSLPKEIWNGARPEKWRRLHPDLPSYTILAQMHRDLSEWVHPSEQRWISVREAARLQSFHDGFVFRSSEWQMLKQIGNAVPPLLGRAVGLMAMALLNSADNGSCSSPASRQDNQKRMATHASALVNVLESV
;
A
#
# COMPACT_ATOMS: atom_id res chain seq x y z
N MET A 1 -49.43 -7.00 -10.18
CA MET A 1 -49.69 -5.55 -10.30
C MET A 1 -48.72 -4.94 -11.31
N ARG A 2 -49.24 -4.48 -12.45
CA ARG A 2 -48.51 -3.76 -13.51
C ARG A 2 -48.73 -2.26 -13.31
N TYR A 3 -47.69 -1.44 -13.45
CA TYR A 3 -47.85 -0.01 -13.79
C TYR A 3 -46.78 0.43 -14.82
N PRO A 4 -47.06 1.46 -15.66
CA PRO A 4 -46.71 1.44 -17.07
C PRO A 4 -45.72 2.53 -17.55
N LYS A 5 -45.33 2.37 -18.82
CA LYS A 5 -44.60 3.31 -19.71
C LYS A 5 -45.27 4.69 -19.81
N ARG A 6 -44.46 5.75 -19.98
CA ARG A 6 -44.86 6.97 -20.72
C ARG A 6 -43.74 7.45 -21.67
N ARG A 7 -44.21 7.98 -22.80
CA ARG A 7 -43.51 8.36 -24.03
C ARG A 7 -42.92 9.79 -23.95
N SER A 8 -41.92 10.01 -24.80
CA SER A 8 -41.34 11.27 -25.30
C SER A 8 -42.36 12.18 -26.03
N PRO A 9 -42.04 13.45 -26.40
CA PRO A 9 -41.26 13.74 -27.62
C PRO A 9 -40.39 15.03 -27.66
N CYS A 10 -39.41 14.99 -28.58
CA CYS A 10 -38.84 16.04 -29.46
C CYS A 10 -38.82 17.52 -29.08
N SER A 11 -37.65 18.18 -29.25
CA SER A 11 -37.33 18.99 -30.45
C SER A 11 -36.01 19.77 -30.31
N ALA A 12 -35.18 19.74 -31.35
CA ALA A 12 -34.12 20.72 -31.62
C ALA A 12 -34.62 21.67 -32.73
N PRO A 13 -34.05 22.89 -32.89
CA PRO A 13 -33.08 23.06 -33.99
C PRO A 13 -32.03 24.20 -33.88
N ARG A 14 -30.95 24.01 -34.67
CA ARG A 14 -30.18 24.95 -35.54
C ARG A 14 -29.12 25.94 -35.01
N ASN A 15 -27.89 25.68 -35.46
CA ASN A 15 -26.90 26.51 -36.19
C ASN A 15 -26.81 28.04 -35.98
N HIS A 16 -25.58 28.52 -35.73
CA HIS A 16 -25.02 29.69 -36.41
C HIS A 16 -23.49 29.63 -36.56
N VAL A 17 -23.03 30.16 -37.69
CA VAL A 17 -21.68 30.23 -38.26
C VAL A 17 -21.09 31.63 -37.99
N PHE A 18 -19.78 31.76 -37.73
CA PHE A 18 -18.80 32.60 -38.48
C PHE A 18 -17.57 33.12 -37.70
N ARG A 19 -16.45 33.10 -38.44
CA ARG A 19 -15.32 34.05 -38.58
C ARG A 19 -14.07 33.97 -37.69
N HIS A 20 -13.02 33.48 -38.35
CA HIS A 20 -11.62 33.90 -38.28
C HIS A 20 -11.41 35.42 -38.27
N THR A 21 -10.34 35.87 -37.60
CA THR A 21 -9.42 36.89 -38.12
C THR A 21 -7.98 36.62 -37.64
N SER A 22 -7.06 36.84 -38.56
CA SER A 22 -5.59 36.78 -38.51
C SER A 22 -4.96 38.12 -38.12
N THR A 23 -3.67 38.13 -37.78
CA THR A 23 -2.60 39.17 -37.92
C THR A 23 -1.60 39.02 -36.75
N ASP A 24 -0.28 39.26 -36.81
CA ASP A 24 0.66 39.57 -37.90
C ASP A 24 2.11 39.35 -37.42
N TYR A 25 3.02 39.33 -38.39
CA TYR A 25 4.48 39.13 -38.35
C TYR A 25 5.31 40.36 -37.92
N LYS A 26 6.59 40.12 -37.50
CA LYS A 26 7.87 40.86 -37.75
C LYS A 26 8.85 40.70 -36.56
N SER A 27 9.97 39.97 -36.65
CA SER A 27 11.28 40.22 -37.32
C SER A 27 12.16 41.30 -36.67
N GLN A 28 13.36 40.94 -36.18
CA GLN A 28 14.64 41.62 -36.47
C GLN A 28 15.87 40.89 -35.86
N GLN A 29 17.03 41.26 -36.39
CA GLN A 29 18.24 40.49 -36.66
C GLN A 29 19.49 41.01 -35.90
N ASN A 30 20.54 40.16 -35.87
CA ASN A 30 21.98 40.45 -35.88
C ASN A 30 22.71 40.97 -34.61
N SER A 31 23.70 40.22 -34.12
CA SER A 31 25.14 40.36 -34.49
C SER A 31 26.08 39.76 -33.42
N VAL A 32 27.20 39.20 -33.88
CA VAL A 32 28.31 38.56 -33.11
C VAL A 32 29.57 39.42 -33.29
N PRO A 33 30.49 39.45 -32.30
CA PRO A 33 31.88 39.13 -32.63
C PRO A 33 32.65 38.30 -31.58
N ASN A 34 33.69 37.61 -32.07
CA ASN A 34 34.68 36.77 -31.37
C ASN A 34 35.65 37.54 -30.45
N LEU A 35 36.20 36.90 -29.39
CA LEU A 35 37.66 36.78 -29.15
C LEU A 35 38.01 35.81 -27.97
N ARG A 36 39.31 35.55 -27.82
CA ARG A 36 40.03 34.39 -27.27
C ARG A 36 40.53 34.53 -25.81
N HIS A 37 40.73 33.36 -25.18
CA HIS A 37 41.75 32.96 -24.15
C HIS A 37 41.73 33.49 -22.69
N ALA A 38 41.95 32.53 -21.78
CA ALA A 38 42.84 32.54 -20.59
C ALA A 38 42.21 32.32 -19.19
N ILE A 39 42.93 31.49 -18.44
CA ILE A 39 42.69 30.83 -17.14
C ILE A 39 43.00 31.77 -15.96
N LEU A 40 42.27 31.70 -14.84
CA LEU A 40 42.83 31.66 -13.47
C LEU A 40 41.78 31.52 -12.35
N LEU A 41 42.11 30.66 -11.39
CA LEU A 41 41.42 30.31 -10.14
C LEU A 41 41.38 31.48 -9.14
N SER A 42 40.29 31.61 -8.36
CA SER A 42 40.34 31.81 -6.90
C SER A 42 38.95 31.70 -6.25
N VAL A 43 38.94 31.39 -4.95
CA VAL A 43 37.84 30.81 -4.18
C VAL A 43 37.29 31.83 -3.16
N ARG A 44 35.94 32.01 -3.15
CA ARG A 44 35.02 32.49 -2.07
C ARG A 44 35.14 33.93 -1.53
N PRO A 45 34.13 34.45 -0.79
CA PRO A 45 32.66 34.28 -0.90
C PRO A 45 31.93 35.65 -0.88
N SER A 46 30.81 35.83 -1.59
CA SER A 46 29.88 36.94 -1.32
C SER A 46 28.49 36.65 -1.86
N VAL A 47 27.51 36.82 -0.97
CA VAL A 47 26.08 36.70 -1.19
C VAL A 47 25.61 37.88 -2.06
N PHE A 48 24.99 37.60 -3.21
CA PHE A 48 23.96 38.48 -3.78
C PHE A 48 22.95 37.68 -4.58
N VAL A 49 21.69 37.99 -4.28
CA VAL A 49 20.45 37.49 -4.89
C VAL A 49 20.34 38.03 -6.31
N LEU A 50 20.03 37.19 -7.32
CA LEU A 50 19.09 37.48 -8.42
C LEU A 50 18.95 36.30 -9.42
N LYS A 51 17.69 35.83 -9.54
CA LYS A 51 16.95 35.39 -10.75
C LYS A 51 17.62 34.50 -11.80
N ASN A 52 17.01 33.32 -11.98
CA ASN A 52 16.84 32.59 -13.24
C ASN A 52 18.03 32.57 -14.21
N ARG A 53 18.93 31.59 -14.05
CA ARG A 53 19.60 30.80 -15.11
C ARG A 53 20.66 29.91 -14.47
N GLY A 54 20.40 28.59 -14.43
CA GLY A 54 21.34 27.63 -13.85
C GLY A 54 20.87 26.19 -14.03
N PHE A 55 20.71 25.75 -15.28
CA PHE A 55 20.41 24.35 -15.62
C PHE A 55 21.41 23.73 -16.62
N ALA A 56 22.47 24.45 -17.00
CA ALA A 56 23.34 24.02 -18.10
C ALA A 56 24.75 23.53 -17.69
N TYR A 57 25.22 23.77 -16.45
CA TYR A 57 26.61 23.45 -16.08
C TYR A 57 26.82 22.16 -15.28
N LEU A 58 25.75 21.49 -14.83
CA LEU A 58 25.83 20.16 -14.21
C LEU A 58 25.71 19.00 -15.21
N HIS A 59 25.24 19.28 -16.43
CA HIS A 59 25.01 18.27 -17.46
C HIS A 59 26.33 17.76 -18.08
N GLU A 60 27.34 18.62 -18.21
CA GLU A 60 28.56 18.27 -18.95
C GLU A 60 29.59 17.49 -18.12
N PHE A 61 29.60 17.68 -16.79
CA PHE A 61 30.50 16.93 -15.90
C PHE A 61 29.98 15.53 -15.57
N ALA A 62 28.66 15.35 -15.46
CA ALA A 62 28.05 14.04 -15.21
C ALA A 62 28.12 13.13 -16.45
N CYS A 63 27.92 13.67 -17.67
CA CYS A 63 27.98 12.88 -18.89
C CYS A 63 29.39 12.37 -19.22
N LYS A 64 30.46 13.13 -18.93
CA LYS A 64 31.84 12.67 -19.21
C LYS A 64 32.36 11.64 -18.21
N ALA A 65 31.84 11.60 -16.98
CA ALA A 65 32.21 10.57 -16.00
C ALA A 65 31.48 9.22 -16.22
N TYR A 66 30.34 9.22 -16.90
CA TYR A 66 29.51 8.02 -17.09
C TYR A 66 29.63 7.33 -18.46
N LEU A 67 30.17 8.00 -19.48
CA LEU A 67 30.25 7.45 -20.85
C LEU A 67 31.48 6.57 -21.14
N ASN A 68 32.37 6.36 -20.16
CA ASN A 68 33.59 5.52 -20.34
C ASN A 68 33.46 4.09 -19.77
N CYS A 69 32.26 3.63 -19.43
CA CYS A 69 32.04 2.26 -18.98
C CYS A 69 31.26 1.48 -20.05
N SER A 70 31.97 0.67 -20.85
CA SER A 70 31.46 -0.11 -21.98
C SER A 70 30.63 -1.35 -21.57
N SER A 71 29.94 -1.30 -20.44
CA SER A 71 29.09 -2.40 -19.96
C SER A 71 27.95 -1.89 -19.07
N PHE A 72 26.95 -1.24 -19.68
CA PHE A 72 25.64 -1.01 -19.07
C PHE A 72 24.53 -1.34 -20.08
N PRO A 73 23.56 -2.20 -19.75
CA PRO A 73 22.37 -2.37 -20.58
C PRO A 73 21.52 -1.09 -20.52
N ALA A 74 21.07 -0.63 -21.69
CA ALA A 74 20.36 0.64 -21.90
C ALA A 74 19.13 0.87 -20.99
N ALA A 75 18.56 -0.20 -20.42
CA ALA A 75 17.43 -0.15 -19.48
C ALA A 75 17.71 0.63 -18.19
N CYS A 76 18.96 0.69 -17.71
CA CYS A 76 19.30 1.42 -16.47
C CYS A 76 19.27 2.95 -16.64
N VAL A 77 19.50 3.47 -17.85
CA VAL A 77 19.54 4.93 -18.11
C VAL A 77 18.13 5.51 -18.19
N VAL A 78 17.15 4.73 -18.64
CA VAL A 78 15.75 5.16 -18.80
C VAL A 78 15.04 5.31 -17.45
N ILE A 79 15.33 4.44 -16.50
CA ILE A 79 14.75 4.52 -15.14
C ILE A 79 15.28 5.76 -14.40
N PHE A 80 16.56 6.10 -14.60
CA PHE A 80 17.19 7.24 -13.92
C PHE A 80 16.72 8.60 -14.47
N LEU A 81 16.46 8.71 -15.78
CA LEU A 81 15.98 9.95 -16.41
C LEU A 81 14.48 10.23 -16.14
N GLY A 82 13.66 9.18 -15.99
CA GLY A 82 12.22 9.32 -15.70
C GLY A 82 11.90 9.86 -14.29
N LEU A 83 12.88 9.84 -13.37
CA LEU A 83 12.74 10.31 -12.00
C LEU A 83 13.11 11.80 -11.81
N ILE A 84 13.78 12.43 -12.79
CA ILE A 84 14.39 13.75 -12.63
C ILE A 84 13.72 14.84 -13.50
N ASP A 85 13.05 14.51 -14.60
CA ASP A 85 12.36 15.49 -15.45
C ASP A 85 10.97 15.02 -15.93
N PRO A 86 9.86 15.67 -15.52
CA PRO A 86 8.50 15.35 -15.99
C PRO A 86 8.25 15.63 -17.49
N SER A 87 9.15 16.33 -18.18
CA SER A 87 8.96 16.79 -19.55
C SER A 87 9.47 15.83 -20.65
N THR A 88 10.18 14.76 -20.29
CA THR A 88 10.73 13.76 -21.23
C THR A 88 9.79 12.59 -21.54
N ARG A 89 8.48 12.70 -21.25
CA ARG A 89 7.45 11.71 -21.62
C ARG A 89 7.11 11.69 -23.12
N ARG A 90 8.10 11.45 -23.99
CA ARG A 90 7.86 11.10 -25.40
C ARG A 90 8.89 10.08 -25.91
N SER A 91 8.69 8.83 -25.50
CA SER A 91 8.82 7.62 -26.34
C SER A 91 8.44 6.41 -25.47
N GLU A 92 7.27 5.83 -25.74
CA GLU A 92 6.72 4.66 -25.04
C GLU A 92 7.49 3.39 -25.42
N GLU A 93 8.51 3.02 -24.66
CA GLU A 93 8.76 1.61 -24.36
C GLU A 93 8.11 1.34 -23.00
N ALA A 94 7.03 0.56 -23.00
CA ALA A 94 6.38 0.15 -21.77
C ALA A 94 7.38 -0.61 -20.91
N ILE A 95 7.89 0.01 -19.85
CA ILE A 95 8.53 -0.71 -18.75
C ILE A 95 7.49 -1.74 -18.30
N LEU A 96 7.72 -3.02 -18.62
CA LEU A 96 6.81 -4.11 -18.28
C LEU A 96 6.67 -4.14 -16.76
N SER A 97 5.52 -3.73 -16.24
CA SER A 97 5.22 -3.81 -14.82
C SER A 97 5.11 -5.26 -14.40
N LEU A 98 5.81 -5.65 -13.33
CA LEU A 98 5.69 -6.97 -12.71
C LEU A 98 4.22 -7.25 -12.38
N THR A 99 3.76 -8.45 -12.67
CA THR A 99 2.37 -8.84 -12.57
C THR A 99 2.08 -9.55 -11.25
N ALA A 100 0.90 -9.31 -10.69
CA ALA A 100 0.50 -9.92 -9.42
C ALA A 100 -0.92 -10.48 -9.44
N VAL A 101 -1.17 -11.49 -8.61
CA VAL A 101 -2.49 -12.07 -8.35
C VAL A 101 -2.77 -12.00 -6.86
N SER A 102 -3.90 -11.39 -6.48
CA SER A 102 -4.32 -11.30 -5.08
C SER A 102 -5.33 -12.39 -4.75
N LEU A 103 -5.06 -13.13 -3.67
CA LEU A 103 -5.98 -14.11 -3.09
C LEU A 103 -6.49 -13.61 -1.74
N PHE A 104 -7.77 -13.84 -1.43
CA PHE A 104 -8.40 -13.38 -0.19
C PHE A 104 -8.22 -11.85 0.00
N SER A 105 -8.56 -11.07 -1.05
CA SER A 105 -8.14 -9.67 -1.14
C SER A 105 -8.82 -8.75 -0.11
N GLY A 106 -9.93 -9.17 0.48
CA GLY A 106 -10.75 -8.37 1.38
C GLY A 106 -11.18 -7.07 0.71
N CYS A 107 -11.13 -5.97 1.46
CA CYS A 107 -11.39 -4.65 0.88
C CYS A 107 -10.28 -4.17 -0.06
N GLY A 108 -9.11 -4.82 -0.11
CA GLY A 108 -8.01 -4.47 -1.00
C GLY A 108 -6.85 -3.69 -0.36
N GLY A 109 -6.76 -3.63 0.98
CA GLY A 109 -5.64 -2.95 1.65
C GLY A 109 -4.26 -3.51 1.27
N PHE A 110 -4.13 -4.84 1.14
CA PHE A 110 -2.88 -5.45 0.66
C PHE A 110 -2.64 -5.15 -0.82
N CYS A 111 -3.69 -5.23 -1.65
CA CYS A 111 -3.60 -4.87 -3.08
C CYS A 111 -3.09 -3.46 -3.28
N GLU A 112 -3.58 -2.49 -2.50
CA GLU A 112 -3.10 -1.12 -2.59
C GLU A 112 -1.61 -1.00 -2.31
N GLY A 113 -1.12 -1.68 -1.26
CA GLY A 113 0.31 -1.73 -0.97
C GLY A 113 1.13 -2.33 -2.11
N ILE A 114 0.65 -3.43 -2.71
CA ILE A 114 1.32 -4.09 -3.85
C ILE A 114 1.31 -3.21 -5.11
N GLU A 115 0.21 -2.53 -5.41
CA GLU A 115 0.13 -1.54 -6.50
C GLU A 115 1.10 -0.36 -6.27
N LEU A 116 1.20 0.14 -5.03
CA LEU A 116 2.13 1.20 -4.66
C LEU A 116 3.61 0.78 -4.72
N ALA A 117 3.89 -0.50 -4.56
CA ALA A 117 5.23 -1.04 -4.79
C ALA A 117 5.57 -1.09 -6.29
N GLY A 118 4.58 -1.02 -7.18
CA GLY A 118 4.75 -0.96 -8.64
C GLY A 118 4.29 -2.22 -9.39
N PHE A 119 3.58 -3.14 -8.73
CA PHE A 119 3.01 -4.31 -9.41
C PHE A 119 1.69 -3.96 -10.10
N ASP A 120 1.42 -4.64 -11.21
CA ASP A 120 0.13 -4.66 -11.88
C ASP A 120 -0.68 -5.88 -11.41
N VAL A 121 -1.65 -5.64 -10.51
CA VAL A 121 -2.55 -6.68 -10.01
C VAL A 121 -3.53 -7.07 -11.10
N LYS A 122 -3.35 -8.24 -11.69
CA LYS A 122 -4.13 -8.74 -12.84
C LYS A 122 -5.54 -9.18 -12.46
N VAL A 123 -5.69 -9.72 -11.26
CA VAL A 123 -6.97 -10.13 -10.70
C VAL A 123 -6.88 -10.23 -9.18
N ALA A 124 -7.97 -9.87 -8.52
CA ALA A 124 -8.18 -10.14 -7.11
C ALA A 124 -9.30 -11.17 -6.93
N VAL A 125 -9.17 -12.02 -5.91
CA VAL A 125 -10.13 -13.06 -5.56
C VAL A 125 -10.70 -12.76 -4.17
N GLU A 126 -12.02 -12.56 -4.10
CA GLU A 126 -12.74 -12.29 -2.86
C GLU A 126 -14.15 -12.87 -2.91
N TRP A 127 -14.62 -13.42 -1.79
CA TRP A 127 -15.92 -14.09 -1.69
C TRP A 127 -16.94 -13.28 -0.87
N ASP A 128 -16.48 -12.48 0.10
CA ASP A 128 -17.32 -11.66 0.95
C ASP A 128 -17.89 -10.50 0.14
N ARG A 129 -19.17 -10.61 -0.21
CA ARG A 129 -19.90 -9.63 -1.04
C ARG A 129 -19.71 -8.16 -0.61
N PHE A 130 -19.52 -7.89 0.69
CA PHE A 130 -19.35 -6.54 1.22
C PHE A 130 -17.95 -6.01 0.96
N SER A 131 -16.95 -6.88 1.12
CA SER A 131 -15.57 -6.62 0.70
C SER A 131 -15.48 -6.44 -0.81
N CYS A 132 -16.19 -7.26 -1.61
CA CYS A 132 -16.28 -7.08 -3.06
C CYS A 132 -16.86 -5.72 -3.46
N GLU A 133 -17.92 -5.25 -2.78
CA GLU A 133 -18.49 -3.92 -3.03
C GLU A 133 -17.47 -2.81 -2.81
N THR A 134 -16.75 -2.84 -1.68
CA THR A 134 -15.67 -1.88 -1.39
C THR A 134 -14.53 -2.01 -2.39
N TYR A 135 -14.12 -3.23 -2.74
CA TYR A 135 -13.02 -3.48 -3.66
C TYR A 135 -13.32 -2.90 -5.04
N ARG A 136 -14.48 -3.21 -5.63
CA ARG A 136 -14.89 -2.68 -6.95
C ARG A 136 -14.92 -1.15 -6.98
N PHE A 137 -15.32 -0.52 -5.88
CA PHE A 137 -15.35 0.93 -5.79
C PHE A 137 -13.95 1.54 -5.88
N ASN A 138 -12.98 0.95 -5.18
CA ASN A 138 -11.62 1.51 -5.09
C ASN A 138 -10.71 1.04 -6.24
N PHE A 139 -10.95 -0.14 -6.80
CA PHE A 139 -10.12 -0.75 -7.86
C PHE A 139 -10.95 -1.03 -9.14
N PRO A 140 -11.58 -0.02 -9.76
CA PRO A 140 -12.50 -0.23 -10.88
C PRO A 140 -11.84 -0.79 -12.14
N LYS A 141 -10.51 -0.72 -12.24
CA LYS A 141 -9.73 -1.23 -13.38
C LYS A 141 -9.19 -2.64 -13.15
N THR A 142 -9.11 -3.07 -11.89
CA THR A 142 -8.55 -4.38 -11.53
C THR A 142 -9.69 -5.40 -11.57
N PRO A 143 -9.61 -6.44 -12.42
CA PRO A 143 -10.60 -7.50 -12.42
C PRO A 143 -10.78 -8.12 -11.03
N LEU A 144 -12.03 -8.36 -10.65
CA LEU A 144 -12.39 -9.02 -9.39
C LEU A 144 -13.14 -10.30 -9.70
N PHE A 145 -12.61 -11.43 -9.23
CA PHE A 145 -13.35 -12.68 -9.14
C PHE A 145 -14.13 -12.67 -7.82
N GLU A 146 -15.44 -12.47 -7.92
CA GLU A 146 -16.38 -12.48 -6.79
C GLU A 146 -16.91 -13.90 -6.55
N GLY A 147 -16.23 -14.68 -5.72
CA GLY A 147 -16.59 -16.08 -5.52
C GLY A 147 -15.65 -16.83 -4.59
N ASP A 148 -15.97 -18.11 -4.37
CA ASP A 148 -15.15 -19.00 -3.57
C ASP A 148 -13.81 -19.29 -4.28
N ILE A 149 -12.72 -19.30 -3.51
CA ILE A 149 -11.38 -19.63 -4.02
C ILE A 149 -11.32 -21.02 -4.65
N HIS A 150 -12.19 -21.95 -4.26
CA HIS A 150 -12.32 -23.27 -4.88
C HIS A 150 -12.68 -23.20 -6.36
N ASP A 151 -13.47 -22.20 -6.75
CA ASP A 151 -13.96 -21.99 -8.11
C ASP A 151 -13.00 -21.13 -8.94
N PHE A 152 -11.94 -20.59 -8.34
CA PHE A 152 -10.92 -19.82 -9.05
C PHE A 152 -9.86 -20.74 -9.68
N LEU A 153 -9.57 -20.51 -10.97
CA LEU A 153 -8.76 -21.39 -11.83
C LEU A 153 -9.35 -22.81 -11.89
N PRO A 154 -10.61 -22.97 -12.36
CA PRO A 154 -11.23 -24.27 -12.40
C PRO A 154 -10.55 -25.16 -13.44
N ARG A 155 -10.55 -26.48 -13.22
CA ARG A 155 -10.02 -27.46 -14.20
C ARG A 155 -10.89 -27.57 -15.46
N HIS A 156 -12.18 -27.30 -15.33
CA HIS A 156 -13.17 -27.30 -16.40
C HIS A 156 -14.05 -26.05 -16.27
N GLY A 157 -14.39 -25.41 -17.38
CA GLY A 157 -15.22 -24.19 -17.39
C GLY A 157 -14.52 -23.02 -18.08
N GLU A 158 -14.79 -21.80 -17.60
CA GLU A 158 -14.16 -20.59 -18.14
C GLU A 158 -12.65 -20.61 -17.92
N ASP A 159 -11.87 -20.32 -18.98
CA ASP A 159 -10.41 -20.23 -18.87
C ASP A 159 -10.02 -18.91 -18.19
N HIS A 160 -9.91 -18.96 -16.86
CA HIS A 160 -9.48 -17.83 -16.05
C HIS A 160 -8.04 -17.38 -16.38
N ARG A 161 -7.17 -18.27 -16.86
CA ARG A 161 -5.79 -17.89 -17.22
C ARG A 161 -5.81 -16.98 -18.44
N ALA A 162 -6.57 -17.34 -19.47
CA ALA A 162 -6.76 -16.49 -20.64
C ALA A 162 -7.49 -15.19 -20.26
N LYS A 163 -8.59 -15.29 -19.51
CA LYS A 163 -9.43 -14.14 -19.11
C LYS A 163 -8.64 -13.06 -18.37
N TYR A 164 -7.83 -13.46 -17.39
CA TYR A 164 -7.07 -12.53 -16.55
C TYR A 164 -5.60 -12.39 -16.97
N LYS A 165 -5.19 -12.99 -18.10
CA LYS A 165 -3.83 -12.94 -18.66
C LYS A 165 -2.76 -13.46 -17.68
N LEU A 166 -2.98 -14.64 -17.12
CA LEU A 166 -2.16 -15.24 -16.04
C LEU A 166 -1.09 -16.21 -16.54
N ASN A 167 -0.53 -15.97 -17.72
CA ASN A 167 0.46 -16.89 -18.32
C ASN A 167 1.83 -16.75 -17.67
N ASN A 168 2.22 -15.54 -17.30
CA ASN A 168 3.48 -15.22 -16.62
C ASN A 168 3.16 -14.36 -15.40
N VAL A 169 3.02 -14.99 -14.23
CA VAL A 169 2.73 -14.28 -12.98
C VAL A 169 4.03 -14.11 -12.20
N ASP A 170 4.36 -12.87 -11.81
CA ASP A 170 5.56 -12.60 -11.03
C ASP A 170 5.30 -12.82 -9.54
N LEU A 171 4.12 -12.43 -9.05
CA LEU A 171 3.75 -12.52 -7.65
C LEU A 171 2.35 -13.11 -7.43
N VAL A 172 2.23 -14.13 -6.59
CA VAL A 172 0.93 -14.46 -5.94
C VAL A 172 1.00 -14.01 -4.49
N PHE A 173 0.03 -13.22 -4.04
CA PHE A 173 -0.02 -12.74 -2.66
C PHE A 173 -1.41 -12.88 -2.04
N GLY A 174 -1.48 -12.96 -0.71
CA GLY A 174 -2.75 -13.08 0.00
C GLY A 174 -2.60 -13.52 1.45
N GLY A 175 -3.67 -13.38 2.22
CA GLY A 175 -3.73 -13.78 3.63
C GLY A 175 -4.83 -14.82 3.86
N PRO A 176 -4.57 -16.13 3.64
CA PRO A 176 -5.59 -17.16 3.85
C PRO A 176 -6.05 -17.16 5.33
N PRO A 177 -7.37 -17.11 5.61
CA PRO A 177 -7.89 -17.05 6.97
C PRO A 177 -7.41 -18.22 7.84
N CYS A 178 -6.91 -17.89 9.02
CA CYS A 178 -6.27 -18.83 9.95
C CYS A 178 -7.28 -19.41 10.99
N GLN A 179 -8.57 -19.57 10.68
CA GLN A 179 -9.58 -19.90 11.70
C GLN A 179 -9.51 -21.35 12.23
N GLY A 180 -9.15 -22.33 11.38
CA GLY A 180 -8.99 -23.75 11.77
C GLY A 180 -7.83 -24.02 12.73
N PHE A 181 -6.94 -23.05 12.89
CA PHE A 181 -5.71 -23.13 13.67
C PHE A 181 -5.88 -22.82 15.16
N SER A 182 -7.06 -22.32 15.56
CA SER A 182 -7.33 -21.85 16.93
C SER A 182 -8.02 -22.88 17.84
N GLN A 183 -8.43 -24.05 17.33
CA GLN A 183 -9.17 -25.06 18.10
C GLN A 183 -8.39 -26.38 18.29
N ILE A 184 -8.27 -26.74 19.58
CA ILE A 184 -7.52 -27.85 20.19
C ILE A 184 -7.67 -29.19 19.46
N GLY A 185 -6.54 -29.81 19.09
CA GLY A 185 -6.42 -31.21 18.65
C GLY A 185 -5.11 -31.49 17.87
N PRO A 186 -4.64 -32.75 17.82
CA PRO A 186 -3.35 -33.11 17.21
C PRO A 186 -3.51 -33.16 15.69
N ARG A 187 -3.22 -32.08 14.95
CA ARG A 187 -3.77 -32.01 13.58
C ARG A 187 -2.85 -31.42 12.52
N ASP A 188 -2.78 -32.18 11.44
CA ASP A 188 -1.96 -32.11 10.23
C ASP A 188 -2.15 -30.79 9.47
N LEU A 189 -1.13 -30.34 8.72
CA LEU A 189 -1.24 -29.25 7.75
C LEU A 189 -2.36 -29.53 6.73
N PHE A 190 -2.58 -30.81 6.41
CA PHE A 190 -3.55 -31.28 5.43
C PHE A 190 -4.92 -31.67 6.00
N ASP A 191 -5.19 -31.35 7.27
CA ASP A 191 -6.54 -31.46 7.85
C ASP A 191 -7.53 -30.53 7.09
N ASP A 192 -8.77 -30.98 6.91
CA ASP A 192 -9.90 -30.24 6.34
C ASP A 192 -10.05 -28.84 6.95
N ARG A 193 -9.66 -28.65 8.22
CA ARG A 193 -9.70 -27.34 8.90
C ARG A 193 -8.73 -26.31 8.32
N ASN A 194 -7.76 -26.72 7.50
CA ASN A 194 -6.76 -25.87 6.87
C ASN A 194 -7.01 -25.69 5.37
N GLU A 195 -8.20 -26.04 4.89
CA GLU A 195 -8.60 -26.01 3.48
C GLU A 195 -8.22 -24.71 2.75
N LEU A 196 -8.44 -23.53 3.35
CA LEU A 196 -8.11 -22.26 2.70
C LEU A 196 -6.60 -22.04 2.47
N TYR A 197 -5.76 -22.58 3.35
CA TYR A 197 -4.30 -22.61 3.11
C TYR A 197 -3.98 -23.55 1.94
N GLN A 198 -4.63 -24.71 1.86
CA GLN A 198 -4.44 -25.65 0.76
C GLN A 198 -4.86 -25.03 -0.57
N GLN A 199 -5.94 -24.25 -0.59
CA GLN A 199 -6.37 -23.50 -1.78
C GLN A 199 -5.36 -22.41 -2.17
N TYR A 200 -4.79 -21.67 -1.21
CA TYR A 200 -3.68 -20.75 -1.50
C TYR A 200 -2.51 -21.49 -2.17
N ALA A 201 -2.08 -22.61 -1.58
CA ALA A 201 -0.99 -23.42 -2.11
C ALA A 201 -1.33 -24.00 -3.50
N ARG A 202 -2.57 -24.47 -3.73
CA ARG A 202 -3.04 -24.93 -5.04
C ARG A 202 -2.84 -23.86 -6.09
N ILE A 203 -3.27 -22.62 -5.84
CA ILE A 203 -3.11 -21.53 -6.81
C ILE A 203 -1.64 -21.22 -7.08
N VAL A 204 -0.78 -21.22 -6.06
CA VAL A 204 0.67 -21.07 -6.26
C VAL A 204 1.25 -22.22 -7.08
N ASN A 205 0.78 -23.45 -6.87
CA ASN A 205 1.20 -24.61 -7.66
C ASN A 205 0.72 -24.54 -9.10
N ASP A 206 -0.50 -24.07 -9.33
CA ASP A 206 -1.11 -23.98 -10.65
C ASP A 206 -0.48 -22.85 -11.47
N LEU A 207 -0.37 -21.64 -10.89
CA LEU A 207 0.18 -20.47 -11.59
C LEU A 207 1.71 -20.49 -11.67
N LYS A 208 2.39 -21.23 -10.78
CA LYS A 208 3.86 -21.24 -10.63
C LYS A 208 4.46 -19.83 -10.70
N PRO A 209 4.02 -18.86 -9.87
CA PRO A 209 4.58 -17.52 -9.91
C PRO A 209 6.08 -17.50 -9.62
N ARG A 210 6.78 -16.44 -10.03
CA ARG A 210 8.21 -16.28 -9.70
C ARG A 210 8.46 -16.15 -8.20
N CYS A 211 7.55 -15.47 -7.50
CA CYS A 211 7.56 -15.29 -6.05
C CYS A 211 6.14 -15.49 -5.50
N PHE A 212 6.02 -15.98 -4.26
CA PHE A 212 4.77 -15.89 -3.51
C PHE A 212 4.97 -15.11 -2.20
N LEU A 213 3.89 -14.53 -1.69
CA LEU A 213 3.87 -13.77 -0.44
C LEU A 213 2.58 -14.05 0.34
N MET A 214 2.68 -14.85 1.39
CA MET A 214 1.56 -15.27 2.21
C MET A 214 1.57 -14.56 3.56
N GLU A 215 0.59 -13.71 3.81
CA GLU A 215 0.41 -13.00 5.08
C GLU A 215 -0.30 -13.88 6.12
N ASN A 216 0.08 -13.73 7.39
CA ASN A 216 -0.66 -14.27 8.51
C ASN A 216 -0.36 -13.58 9.85
N VAL A 217 -1.11 -13.96 10.90
CA VAL A 217 -0.89 -13.52 12.28
C VAL A 217 0.34 -14.21 12.91
N PRO A 218 1.06 -13.55 13.83
CA PRO A 218 2.31 -14.09 14.41
C PRO A 218 2.19 -15.44 15.11
N ASN A 219 1.01 -15.73 15.69
CA ASN A 219 0.77 -16.98 16.43
C ASN A 219 1.08 -18.23 15.60
N ILE A 220 0.94 -18.17 14.27
CA ILE A 220 1.25 -19.25 13.33
C ILE A 220 2.68 -19.81 13.51
N LEU A 221 3.63 -18.98 13.97
CA LEU A 221 5.02 -19.38 14.19
C LEU A 221 5.24 -20.22 15.45
N LEU A 222 4.38 -20.04 16.46
CA LEU A 222 4.49 -20.71 17.76
C LEU A 222 3.61 -21.96 17.85
N MET A 223 2.63 -22.05 16.97
CA MET A 223 1.67 -23.15 16.93
C MET A 223 2.34 -24.51 16.82
N ASN A 224 1.89 -25.45 17.65
CA ASN A 224 2.42 -26.81 17.75
C ASN A 224 3.96 -26.83 17.86
N LYS A 225 4.52 -25.95 18.73
CA LYS A 225 5.96 -25.80 18.95
C LYS A 225 6.75 -25.47 17.66
N GLY A 226 6.13 -24.74 16.72
CA GLY A 226 6.74 -24.37 15.45
C GLY A 226 6.56 -25.40 14.33
N HIS A 227 5.93 -26.55 14.60
CA HIS A 227 5.69 -27.58 13.59
C HIS A 227 4.93 -27.04 12.36
N PHE A 228 3.96 -26.14 12.58
CA PHE A 228 3.14 -25.61 11.49
C PHE A 228 3.95 -24.72 10.53
N ARG A 229 4.77 -23.83 11.07
CA ARG A 229 5.76 -23.05 10.31
C ARG A 229 6.64 -23.96 9.46
N ASP A 230 7.19 -25.01 10.07
CA ASP A 230 8.10 -25.92 9.36
C ASP A 230 7.36 -26.76 8.29
N ALA A 231 6.08 -27.08 8.54
CA ALA A 231 5.23 -27.76 7.58
C ALA A 231 4.94 -26.89 6.36
N ILE A 232 4.66 -25.59 6.54
CA ILE A 232 4.50 -24.63 5.44
C ILE A 232 5.78 -24.57 4.59
N ILE A 233 6.94 -24.40 5.23
CA ILE A 233 8.24 -24.33 4.54
C ILE A 233 8.49 -25.61 3.73
N ARG A 234 8.31 -26.79 4.35
CA ARG A 234 8.48 -28.08 3.66
C ARG A 234 7.49 -28.28 2.52
N HIS A 235 6.24 -27.82 2.67
CA HIS A 235 5.21 -27.97 1.66
C HIS A 235 5.55 -27.15 0.41
N PHE A 236 5.87 -25.86 0.56
CA PHE A 236 6.29 -25.02 -0.57
C PHE A 236 7.62 -25.49 -1.19
N ALA A 237 8.57 -25.98 -0.38
CA ALA A 237 9.79 -26.60 -0.90
C ALA A 237 9.49 -27.77 -1.85
N LYS A 238 8.55 -28.67 -1.49
CA LYS A 238 8.10 -29.77 -2.36
C LYS A 238 7.40 -29.29 -3.64
N MET A 239 6.83 -28.09 -3.64
CA MET A 239 6.15 -27.49 -4.80
C MET A 239 7.11 -26.77 -5.77
N GLY A 240 8.41 -26.79 -5.49
CA GLY A 240 9.43 -26.10 -6.28
C GLY A 240 9.74 -24.68 -5.80
N TYR A 241 9.67 -24.43 -4.48
CA TYR A 241 10.06 -23.18 -3.81
C TYR A 241 10.97 -23.51 -2.62
N SER A 242 12.11 -24.14 -2.90
CA SER A 242 13.02 -24.72 -1.91
C SER A 242 13.59 -23.72 -0.92
N ASN A 243 13.68 -22.44 -1.31
CA ASN A 243 14.18 -21.35 -0.47
C ASN A 243 13.11 -20.69 0.42
N THR A 244 11.91 -21.27 0.53
CA THR A 244 10.81 -20.71 1.32
C THR A 244 11.22 -20.37 2.75
N THR A 245 10.90 -19.16 3.19
CA THR A 245 11.22 -18.62 4.51
C THR A 245 10.13 -17.66 4.99
N PHE A 246 10.38 -16.94 6.08
CA PHE A 246 9.46 -15.95 6.61
C PHE A 246 10.17 -14.78 7.29
N VAL A 247 9.48 -13.65 7.35
CA VAL A 247 9.81 -12.49 8.20
C VAL A 247 8.65 -12.19 9.14
N LYS A 248 8.98 -11.72 10.36
CA LYS A 248 8.02 -11.14 11.30
C LYS A 248 8.30 -9.65 11.38
N VAL A 249 7.29 -8.82 11.20
CA VAL A 249 7.44 -7.36 11.13
C VAL A 249 6.35 -6.65 11.92
N SER A 250 6.66 -5.43 12.38
CA SER A 250 5.70 -4.52 12.98
C SER A 250 5.25 -3.49 11.95
N ALA A 251 3.94 -3.26 11.81
CA ALA A 251 3.40 -2.25 10.91
C ALA A 251 3.85 -0.83 11.30
N ALA A 252 4.10 -0.59 12.60
CA ALA A 252 4.57 0.70 13.11
C ALA A 252 5.93 1.09 12.52
N ASP A 253 6.77 0.09 12.20
CA ASP A 253 8.08 0.31 11.60
C ASP A 253 7.97 0.92 10.20
N PHE A 254 6.83 0.81 9.52
CA PHE A 254 6.61 1.32 8.17
C PHE A 254 5.64 2.51 8.12
N GLY A 255 5.53 3.25 9.23
CA GLY A 255 4.71 4.45 9.30
C GLY A 255 3.20 4.22 9.48
N VAL A 256 2.77 2.98 9.75
CA VAL A 256 1.37 2.71 10.13
C VAL A 256 1.17 3.19 11.58
N PRO A 257 0.13 3.99 11.90
CA PRO A 257 -0.10 4.51 13.26
C PRO A 257 -0.61 3.49 14.28
N GLN A 258 -0.06 2.26 14.24
CA GLN A 258 -0.56 1.13 14.99
C GLN A 258 0.51 0.08 15.30
N THR A 259 0.56 -0.40 16.54
CA THR A 259 1.32 -1.61 16.91
C THR A 259 0.58 -2.85 16.41
N ARG A 260 0.93 -3.33 15.20
CA ARG A 260 0.38 -4.54 14.56
C ARG A 260 1.52 -5.41 14.06
N GLU A 261 1.70 -6.57 14.68
CA GLU A 261 2.67 -7.54 14.19
C GLU A 261 2.05 -8.46 13.14
N ARG A 262 2.83 -8.79 12.11
CA ARG A 262 2.47 -9.75 11.06
C ARG A 262 3.63 -10.60 10.65
N VAL A 263 3.30 -11.76 10.10
CA VAL A 263 4.26 -12.70 9.53
C VAL A 263 3.97 -12.84 8.06
N PHE A 264 5.03 -12.82 7.27
CA PHE A 264 4.97 -13.02 5.83
C PHE A 264 5.84 -14.21 5.50
N PHE A 265 5.22 -15.29 5.04
CA PHE A 265 5.93 -16.39 4.39
C PHE A 265 6.14 -16.04 2.93
N PHE A 266 7.32 -16.31 2.41
CA PHE A 266 7.65 -16.03 1.02
C PHE A 266 8.72 -17.00 0.54
N GLY A 267 8.76 -17.18 -0.76
CA GLY A 267 9.75 -18.01 -1.44
C GLY A 267 9.67 -17.73 -2.92
N THR A 268 10.70 -18.13 -3.64
CA THR A 268 10.78 -17.94 -5.08
C THR A 268 10.87 -19.28 -5.77
N ARG A 269 10.37 -19.33 -7.01
CA ARG A 269 10.37 -20.54 -7.80
C ARG A 269 11.80 -21.03 -8.00
N ASP A 270 11.99 -22.33 -7.88
CA ASP A 270 13.28 -22.97 -8.12
C ASP A 270 13.75 -22.68 -9.56
N GLY A 271 15.04 -22.41 -9.70
CA GLY A 271 15.65 -21.99 -10.97
C GLY A 271 15.77 -20.47 -11.15
N GLU A 272 15.09 -19.66 -10.34
CA GLU A 272 15.36 -18.22 -10.29
C GLU A 272 16.74 -17.95 -9.65
N ALA A 273 17.52 -17.02 -10.23
CA ALA A 273 18.89 -16.74 -9.78
C ALA A 273 18.93 -15.85 -8.53
N MET A 274 18.67 -16.45 -7.37
CA MET A 274 18.48 -15.72 -6.13
C MET A 274 19.75 -15.45 -5.32
N PRO A 275 19.73 -14.44 -4.43
CA PRO A 275 20.71 -14.32 -3.34
C PRO A 275 20.80 -15.62 -2.53
N ILE A 276 22.00 -15.91 -2.01
CA ILE A 276 22.29 -17.14 -1.25
C ILE A 276 21.37 -17.27 -0.02
N ASP A 277 21.12 -16.14 0.66
CA ASP A 277 20.18 -16.06 1.78
C ASP A 277 19.10 -15.01 1.48
N ILE A 278 17.96 -15.48 0.94
CA ILE A 278 16.83 -14.59 0.63
C ILE A 278 16.22 -13.97 1.89
N LYS A 279 16.39 -14.58 3.07
CA LYS A 279 15.85 -14.06 4.32
C LYS A 279 16.67 -12.87 4.79
N ALA A 280 18.00 -13.03 4.82
CA ALA A 280 18.91 -11.93 5.17
C ALA A 280 18.76 -10.75 4.19
N PHE A 281 18.62 -11.05 2.90
CA PHE A 281 18.35 -10.02 1.89
C PHE A 281 17.02 -9.30 2.15
N ALA A 282 15.93 -10.05 2.36
CA ALA A 282 14.62 -9.47 2.67
C ALA A 282 14.65 -8.58 3.93
N LEU A 283 15.31 -9.03 5.00
CA LEU A 283 15.48 -8.25 6.23
C LEU A 283 16.28 -6.97 5.99
N HIS A 284 17.34 -7.02 5.18
CA HIS A 284 18.11 -5.83 4.82
C HIS A 284 17.26 -4.79 4.08
N ILE A 285 16.46 -5.22 3.11
CA ILE A 285 15.54 -4.32 2.40
C ILE A 285 14.52 -3.72 3.36
N LEU A 286 13.89 -4.53 4.21
CA LEU A 286 12.89 -4.06 5.17
C LEU A 286 13.48 -3.10 6.20
N GLU A 287 14.72 -3.32 6.66
CA GLU A 287 15.40 -2.43 7.59
C GLU A 287 15.58 -1.03 6.99
N GLY A 288 15.98 -0.94 5.72
CA GLY A 288 16.12 0.33 5.00
C GLY A 288 14.80 1.03 4.66
N LEU A 289 13.65 0.39 4.90
CA LEU A 289 12.32 0.97 4.71
C LEU A 289 11.67 1.44 6.01
N LYS A 290 12.33 1.24 7.16
CA LYS A 290 11.78 1.64 8.44
C LYS A 290 11.75 3.16 8.59
N VAL A 291 10.71 3.66 9.27
CA VAL A 291 10.64 5.06 9.69
C VAL A 291 11.47 5.27 10.96
N ASP A 292 12.05 6.45 11.12
CA ASP A 292 12.87 6.81 12.29
C ASP A 292 12.09 6.72 13.61
N ARG A 293 10.80 7.03 13.56
CA ARG A 293 9.89 6.88 14.70
C ARG A 293 8.49 6.49 14.25
N PRO A 294 7.74 5.72 15.07
CA PRO A 294 6.35 5.42 14.80
C PRO A 294 5.47 6.68 14.68
N VAL A 295 4.44 6.59 13.85
CA VAL A 295 3.39 7.61 13.74
C VAL A 295 2.43 7.48 14.92
N THR A 296 2.13 8.60 15.55
CA THR A 296 1.23 8.66 16.72
C THR A 296 -0.24 8.76 16.31
N VAL A 297 -1.16 8.44 17.24
CA VAL A 297 -2.61 8.62 17.00
C VAL A 297 -2.93 10.09 16.68
N ALA A 298 -2.37 11.05 17.42
CA ALA A 298 -2.61 12.48 17.19
C ALA A 298 -2.16 12.92 15.78
N GLU A 299 -1.02 12.42 15.30
CA GLU A 299 -0.56 12.69 13.93
C GLU A 299 -1.44 12.07 12.86
N ALA A 300 -2.19 11.01 13.18
CA ALA A 300 -3.03 10.28 12.23
C ALA A 300 -4.46 10.82 12.13
N ILE A 301 -5.06 11.19 13.27
CA ILE A 301 -6.49 11.55 13.34
C ILE A 301 -6.76 12.94 13.90
N GLY A 302 -5.75 13.67 14.40
CA GLY A 302 -5.94 14.94 15.12
C GLY A 302 -6.45 16.12 14.29
N ASP A 303 -6.43 16.05 12.96
CA ASP A 303 -7.01 17.04 12.04
C ASP A 303 -8.48 16.74 11.67
N LEU A 304 -9.01 15.57 12.04
CA LEU A 304 -10.38 15.20 11.71
C LEU A 304 -11.39 15.97 12.58
N PRO A 305 -12.57 16.34 12.04
CA PRO A 305 -13.59 17.04 12.82
C PRO A 305 -14.05 16.24 14.04
N SER A 306 -14.30 16.90 15.17
CA SER A 306 -14.89 16.26 16.36
C SER A 306 -16.28 15.69 16.08
N GLU A 307 -17.06 16.43 15.30
CA GLU A 307 -18.40 16.02 14.84
C GLU A 307 -18.33 14.82 13.90
N VAL A 308 -19.37 13.98 13.95
CA VAL A 308 -19.56 12.83 13.07
C VAL A 308 -20.90 12.92 12.38
N VAL A 309 -21.04 12.29 11.22
CA VAL A 309 -22.32 12.22 10.49
C VAL A 309 -22.97 10.85 10.64
N PRO A 310 -24.26 10.69 10.30
CA PRO A 310 -24.87 9.38 10.14
C PRO A 310 -24.16 8.53 9.07
N SER A 311 -24.21 7.20 9.23
CA SER A 311 -23.62 6.27 8.25
C SER A 311 -24.19 6.49 6.85
N GLY A 312 -23.33 6.44 5.83
CA GLY A 312 -23.67 6.73 4.43
C GLY A 312 -23.69 8.20 4.03
N ARG A 313 -23.54 9.15 4.98
CA ARG A 313 -23.35 10.57 4.67
C ARG A 313 -21.86 10.92 4.56
N THR A 314 -21.59 12.00 3.83
CA THR A 314 -20.29 12.68 3.77
C THR A 314 -20.36 13.98 4.56
N MET A 315 -19.20 14.56 4.86
CA MET A 315 -19.11 15.89 5.46
C MET A 315 -18.06 16.76 4.76
N PRO A 316 -18.08 18.09 4.98
CA PRO A 316 -17.08 18.99 4.43
C PRO A 316 -15.66 18.56 4.82
N TYR A 317 -14.73 18.61 3.86
CA TYR A 317 -13.34 18.26 4.09
C TYR A 317 -12.55 19.48 4.59
N GLN A 318 -12.40 19.58 5.91
CA GLN A 318 -11.71 20.72 6.53
C GLN A 318 -10.22 20.68 6.22
N LYS A 319 -9.64 21.84 5.87
CA LYS A 319 -8.20 21.97 5.65
C LYS A 319 -7.44 21.76 6.96
N ALA A 320 -6.39 20.94 6.93
CA ALA A 320 -5.46 20.84 8.03
C ALA A 320 -4.57 22.09 8.09
N ALA A 321 -4.47 22.73 9.26
CA ALA A 321 -3.63 23.92 9.41
C ALA A 321 -2.12 23.61 9.25
N LYS A 322 -1.67 22.48 9.79
CA LYS A 322 -0.28 22.00 9.72
C LYS A 322 -0.28 20.47 9.58
N PRO A 323 -0.46 19.93 8.36
CA PRO A 323 -0.51 18.48 8.16
C PRO A 323 0.86 17.86 8.47
N SER A 324 0.86 16.82 9.30
CA SER A 324 2.02 15.97 9.55
C SER A 324 2.49 15.30 8.24
N PRO A 325 3.73 14.78 8.15
CA PRO A 325 4.16 13.98 6.99
C PRO A 325 3.18 12.84 6.69
N TYR A 326 2.65 12.20 7.72
CA TYR A 326 1.63 11.18 7.59
C TYR A 326 0.33 11.70 6.98
N LEU A 327 -0.19 12.84 7.45
CA LEU A 327 -1.39 13.45 6.88
C LEU A 327 -1.19 13.87 5.42
N LYS A 328 0.03 14.26 5.02
CA LYS A 328 0.33 14.53 3.61
C LYS A 328 0.16 13.29 2.74
N GLU A 329 0.50 12.11 3.26
CA GLU A 329 0.19 10.84 2.59
C GLU A 329 -1.32 10.58 2.55
N MET A 330 -2.03 10.74 3.67
CA MET A 330 -3.43 10.31 3.75
C MET A 330 -4.42 11.27 3.07
N ARG A 331 -4.23 12.59 3.20
CA ARG A 331 -5.27 13.57 2.87
C ARG A 331 -5.51 13.77 1.38
N LEU A 332 -6.74 14.07 0.98
CA LEU A 332 -7.11 14.30 -0.44
C LEU A 332 -6.61 15.62 -1.02
N ASP A 333 -6.29 16.60 -0.17
CA ASP A 333 -5.86 17.95 -0.54
C ASP A 333 -4.35 18.17 -0.44
N GLU A 334 -3.61 17.18 0.06
CA GLU A 334 -2.16 17.23 0.21
C GLU A 334 -1.45 16.30 -0.77
N ARG A 335 -0.19 16.60 -1.07
CA ARG A 335 0.70 15.71 -1.82
C ARG A 335 1.65 15.02 -0.85
N GLY A 336 1.64 13.70 -0.84
CA GLY A 336 2.61 12.87 -0.15
C GLY A 336 3.76 12.43 -1.05
N LYS A 337 4.78 11.82 -0.45
CA LYS A 337 5.89 11.12 -1.12
C LYS A 337 5.41 9.81 -1.77
N ILE A 338 4.55 9.06 -1.09
CA ILE A 338 4.02 7.78 -1.59
C ILE A 338 2.78 8.04 -2.43
N TYR A 339 1.89 8.89 -1.94
CA TYR A 339 0.63 9.21 -2.62
C TYR A 339 0.62 10.59 -3.26
N GLY A 340 0.55 10.61 -4.58
CA GLY A 340 0.21 11.83 -5.33
C GLY A 340 -1.26 12.25 -5.10
N THR A 341 -1.53 13.56 -5.11
CA THR A 341 -2.89 14.10 -4.94
C THR A 341 -3.86 13.56 -5.99
N ALA A 342 -3.43 13.47 -7.25
CA ALA A 342 -4.24 12.88 -8.32
C ALA A 342 -4.55 11.41 -8.05
N ALA A 343 -3.57 10.63 -7.57
CA ALA A 343 -3.77 9.21 -7.26
C ALA A 343 -4.86 9.02 -6.21
N LYS A 344 -4.84 9.86 -5.16
CA LYS A 344 -5.84 9.85 -4.09
C LYS A 344 -7.22 10.28 -4.57
N ARG A 345 -7.29 11.40 -5.32
CA ARG A 345 -8.55 11.97 -5.85
C ARG A 345 -9.20 11.16 -6.98
N ARG A 346 -8.49 10.21 -7.58
CA ARG A 346 -9.15 9.20 -8.44
C ARG A 346 -10.23 8.42 -7.68
N ARG A 347 -10.16 8.43 -6.35
CA ARG A 347 -11.04 7.73 -5.43
C ARG A 347 -11.56 8.76 -4.40
N GLY A 348 -12.81 8.63 -3.98
CA GLY A 348 -13.33 9.44 -2.85
C GLY A 348 -13.50 10.93 -3.10
N LEU A 349 -13.71 11.36 -4.34
CA LEU A 349 -14.39 12.64 -4.61
C LEU A 349 -15.89 12.49 -4.38
N GLY A 350 -16.54 13.61 -4.07
CA GLY A 350 -17.98 13.72 -3.92
C GLY A 350 -18.71 13.64 -5.28
N PRO A 351 -20.06 13.64 -5.25
CA PRO A 351 -20.87 13.51 -6.46
C PRO A 351 -20.69 14.64 -7.51
N LYS A 352 -20.06 15.75 -7.14
CA LYS A 352 -19.75 16.90 -7.99
C LYS A 352 -18.24 17.11 -8.14
N ASP A 353 -17.46 16.03 -8.02
CA ASP A 353 -15.99 16.02 -8.08
C ASP A 353 -15.31 16.91 -7.01
N GLU A 354 -16.01 17.17 -5.91
CA GLU A 354 -15.51 17.96 -4.79
C GLU A 354 -14.76 17.10 -3.76
N VAL A 355 -13.85 17.72 -2.99
CA VAL A 355 -13.17 17.02 -1.88
C VAL A 355 -14.11 16.97 -0.67
N VAL A 356 -14.50 15.76 -0.27
CA VAL A 356 -15.38 15.49 0.88
C VAL A 356 -14.78 14.43 1.78
N LEU A 357 -15.17 14.45 3.06
CA LEU A 357 -14.75 13.42 4.00
C LEU A 357 -15.76 12.26 3.99
N HIS A 358 -15.30 11.13 3.49
CA HIS A 358 -16.04 9.87 3.50
C HIS A 358 -15.82 9.10 4.80
N ASN A 359 -16.85 8.33 5.20
CA ASN A 359 -16.79 7.38 6.32
C ASN A 359 -16.47 7.99 7.70
N HIS A 360 -16.67 9.29 7.92
CA HIS A 360 -16.51 9.89 9.25
C HIS A 360 -17.78 9.79 10.09
N HIS A 361 -18.10 8.55 10.44
CA HIS A 361 -19.24 8.17 11.25
C HIS A 361 -18.85 7.08 12.25
N THR A 362 -19.57 6.98 13.36
CA THR A 362 -19.35 5.97 14.39
C THR A 362 -20.67 5.56 15.03
N LYS A 363 -20.67 4.39 15.68
CA LYS A 363 -21.77 3.89 16.48
C LYS A 363 -22.18 4.89 17.55
N GLU A 364 -23.48 5.09 17.70
CA GLU A 364 -24.04 5.89 18.78
C GLU A 364 -23.63 5.33 20.15
N ILE A 365 -23.39 6.25 21.08
CA ILE A 365 -22.98 5.91 22.44
C ILE A 365 -24.09 6.25 23.44
N GLN A 366 -24.44 5.28 24.27
CA GLN A 366 -25.40 5.49 25.36
C GLN A 366 -24.81 6.44 26.41
N GLU A 367 -25.66 7.30 27.01
CA GLU A 367 -25.24 8.29 28.00
C GLU A 367 -24.43 7.71 29.17
N LYS A 368 -24.80 6.53 29.67
CA LYS A 368 -24.02 5.84 30.72
C LYS A 368 -22.58 5.56 30.30
N ARG A 369 -22.39 5.13 29.04
CA ARG A 369 -21.07 4.85 28.47
C ARG A 369 -20.27 6.13 28.22
N LYS A 370 -20.95 7.19 27.78
CA LYS A 370 -20.36 8.52 27.59
C LYS A 370 -19.80 9.08 28.90
N LYS A 371 -20.56 8.97 30.00
CA LYS A 371 -20.09 9.34 31.35
C LYS A 371 -18.86 8.54 31.77
N LEU A 372 -18.82 7.23 31.49
CA LEU A 372 -17.66 6.39 31.80
C LEU A 372 -16.41 6.85 31.02
N ILE A 373 -16.56 7.10 29.72
CA ILE A 373 -15.47 7.59 28.87
C ILE A 373 -14.96 8.95 29.34
N ALA A 374 -15.83 9.84 29.80
CA ALA A 374 -15.44 11.15 30.31
C ALA A 374 -14.52 11.07 31.54
N LEU A 375 -14.52 9.96 32.28
CA LEU A 375 -13.63 9.72 33.41
C LEU A 375 -12.28 9.10 33.02
N LEU A 376 -12.16 8.55 31.81
CA LEU A 376 -10.92 7.96 31.32
C LEU A 376 -10.00 9.06 30.78
N ALA A 377 -8.83 9.23 31.38
CA ALA A 377 -7.76 10.05 30.84
C ALA A 377 -7.22 9.47 29.51
N PRO A 378 -6.62 10.29 28.62
CA PRO A 378 -5.96 9.79 27.41
C PRO A 378 -4.95 8.68 27.72
N GLY A 379 -5.01 7.57 26.97
CA GLY A 379 -4.18 6.38 27.20
C GLY A 379 -4.61 5.46 28.35
N ALA A 380 -5.51 5.91 29.23
CA ALA A 380 -5.96 5.14 30.39
C ALA A 380 -6.95 4.03 30.02
N LYS A 381 -7.02 3.02 30.89
CA LYS A 381 -7.96 1.89 30.83
C LYS A 381 -8.95 1.96 31.99
N ALA A 382 -9.99 1.14 31.96
CA ALA A 382 -11.01 1.14 33.00
C ALA A 382 -10.52 0.72 34.39
N ASP A 383 -9.39 0.01 34.50
CA ASP A 383 -8.76 -0.30 35.80
C ASP A 383 -8.19 0.94 36.53
N SER A 384 -8.02 2.06 35.83
CA SER A 384 -7.67 3.36 36.43
C SER A 384 -8.84 4.03 37.15
N LEU A 385 -10.07 3.54 36.95
CA LEU A 385 -11.27 4.13 37.56
C LEU A 385 -11.48 3.62 38.99
N PRO A 386 -12.14 4.42 39.85
CA PRO A 386 -12.52 3.97 41.20
C PRO A 386 -13.35 2.68 41.17
N LYS A 387 -13.17 1.82 42.19
CA LYS A 387 -13.81 0.50 42.26
C LYS A 387 -15.35 0.57 42.30
N GLU A 388 -15.88 1.69 42.77
CA GLU A 388 -17.31 2.00 42.82
C GLU A 388 -17.89 2.18 41.40
N ILE A 389 -17.04 2.54 40.43
CA ILE A 389 -17.39 2.77 39.03
C ILE A 389 -17.04 1.54 38.18
N TRP A 390 -15.92 0.90 38.47
CA TRP A 390 -15.44 -0.28 37.75
C TRP A 390 -15.07 -1.42 38.69
N ASN A 391 -15.76 -2.55 38.55
CA ASN A 391 -15.57 -3.72 39.42
C ASN A 391 -14.32 -4.57 39.11
N GLY A 392 -13.44 -4.09 38.21
CA GLY A 392 -12.21 -4.78 37.82
C GLY A 392 -12.39 -5.92 36.80
N ALA A 393 -13.61 -6.20 36.34
CA ALA A 393 -13.84 -7.23 35.33
C ALA A 393 -13.31 -6.77 33.96
N ARG A 394 -12.45 -7.58 33.32
CA ARG A 394 -11.91 -7.34 31.96
C ARG A 394 -11.21 -5.98 31.80
N PRO A 395 -10.11 -5.71 32.53
CA PRO A 395 -9.39 -4.43 32.49
C PRO A 395 -8.76 -4.13 31.12
N GLU A 396 -8.56 -5.15 30.27
CA GLU A 396 -8.16 -4.99 28.88
C GLU A 396 -9.23 -4.26 28.03
N LYS A 397 -10.49 -4.37 28.43
CA LYS A 397 -11.61 -3.67 27.80
C LYS A 397 -11.76 -2.27 28.37
N TRP A 398 -12.30 -1.37 27.55
CA TRP A 398 -12.47 0.06 27.88
C TRP A 398 -11.17 0.81 28.00
N ARG A 399 -10.68 1.31 26.86
CA ARG A 399 -9.42 2.03 26.75
C ARG A 399 -9.58 3.29 25.89
N ARG A 400 -9.00 4.38 26.36
CA ARG A 400 -8.81 5.60 25.56
C ARG A 400 -7.49 5.53 24.82
N LEU A 401 -7.51 5.85 23.52
CA LEU A 401 -6.28 5.95 22.74
C LEU A 401 -5.34 6.98 23.37
N HIS A 402 -4.05 6.66 23.38
CA HIS A 402 -3.02 7.61 23.80
C HIS A 402 -2.67 8.50 22.58
N PRO A 403 -2.72 9.83 22.69
CA PRO A 403 -2.46 10.72 21.55
C PRO A 403 -1.04 10.59 21.02
N ASP A 404 -0.05 10.49 21.91
CA ASP A 404 1.38 10.50 21.55
C ASP A 404 2.00 9.11 21.29
N LEU A 405 1.18 8.05 21.27
CA LEU A 405 1.65 6.69 20.94
C LEU A 405 0.87 6.16 19.75
N PRO A 406 1.39 5.14 19.04
CA PRO A 406 0.60 4.42 18.05
C PRO A 406 -0.63 3.76 18.70
N SER A 407 -1.68 3.57 17.90
CA SER A 407 -2.84 2.77 18.32
C SER A 407 -2.41 1.33 18.62
N TYR A 408 -3.13 0.66 19.51
CA TYR A 408 -3.11 -0.80 19.58
C TYR A 408 -3.78 -1.36 18.32
N THR A 409 -3.57 -2.66 18.09
CA THR A 409 -4.01 -3.31 16.85
C THR A 409 -5.49 -3.04 16.57
N ILE A 410 -5.85 -2.42 15.46
CA ILE A 410 -7.20 -2.34 14.92
C ILE A 410 -7.64 -3.75 14.53
N LEU A 411 -8.56 -4.32 15.32
CA LEU A 411 -9.04 -5.70 15.20
C LEU A 411 -10.33 -5.76 14.39
N ALA A 412 -10.49 -6.82 13.58
CA ALA A 412 -11.76 -7.06 12.89
C ALA A 412 -12.93 -7.20 13.87
N GLN A 413 -12.68 -7.71 15.08
CA GLN A 413 -13.68 -7.84 16.15
C GLN A 413 -14.24 -6.49 16.62
N MET A 414 -13.58 -5.36 16.36
CA MET A 414 -14.01 -4.04 16.80
C MET A 414 -15.42 -3.67 16.31
N HIS A 415 -15.84 -4.20 15.15
CA HIS A 415 -17.21 -4.04 14.65
C HIS A 415 -18.30 -4.40 15.68
N ARG A 416 -18.02 -5.33 16.60
CA ARG A 416 -18.95 -5.76 17.67
C ARG A 416 -18.83 -4.88 18.91
N ASP A 417 -17.60 -4.49 19.24
CA ASP A 417 -17.27 -3.80 20.49
C ASP A 417 -16.09 -2.84 20.25
N LEU A 418 -16.40 -1.54 20.24
CA LEU A 418 -15.43 -0.46 20.11
C LEU A 418 -14.91 0.04 21.47
N SER A 419 -15.25 -0.62 22.59
CA SER A 419 -14.85 -0.16 23.92
C SER A 419 -13.35 0.00 24.09
N GLU A 420 -12.58 -0.81 23.37
CA GLU A 420 -11.14 -0.67 23.37
C GLU A 420 -10.69 0.54 22.57
N TRP A 421 -11.37 1.07 21.55
CA TRP A 421 -10.94 2.21 20.73
C TRP A 421 -11.78 3.47 20.96
N VAL A 422 -11.60 4.08 22.13
CA VAL A 422 -12.17 5.40 22.44
C VAL A 422 -11.26 6.51 21.91
N HIS A 423 -11.87 7.55 21.32
CA HIS A 423 -11.14 8.69 20.78
C HIS A 423 -10.24 9.37 21.84
N PRO A 424 -9.05 9.90 21.52
CA PRO A 424 -8.15 10.51 22.51
C PRO A 424 -8.76 11.69 23.29
N SER A 425 -9.54 12.55 22.63
CA SER A 425 -10.12 13.77 23.23
C SER A 425 -11.64 13.74 23.33
N GLU A 426 -12.32 12.93 22.51
CA GLU A 426 -13.77 13.02 22.34
C GLU A 426 -14.47 11.96 23.19
N GLN A 427 -15.73 12.22 23.55
CA GLN A 427 -16.55 11.28 24.34
C GLN A 427 -17.31 10.31 23.44
N ARG A 428 -16.61 9.75 22.45
CA ARG A 428 -17.15 8.79 21.47
C ARG A 428 -16.11 7.72 21.12
N TRP A 429 -16.57 6.65 20.50
CA TRP A 429 -15.68 5.72 19.82
C TRP A 429 -14.99 6.39 18.64
N ILE A 430 -13.90 5.78 18.16
CA ILE A 430 -13.32 6.21 16.89
C ILE A 430 -14.29 5.97 15.73
N SER A 431 -14.25 6.86 14.73
CA SER A 431 -15.01 6.74 13.49
C SER A 431 -14.41 5.68 12.55
N VAL A 432 -15.19 5.27 11.53
CA VAL A 432 -14.70 4.39 10.47
C VAL A 432 -13.50 5.01 9.75
N ARG A 433 -13.53 6.32 9.49
CA ARG A 433 -12.41 7.07 8.89
C ARG A 433 -11.18 7.12 9.79
N GLU A 434 -11.38 7.32 11.09
CA GLU A 434 -10.28 7.28 12.06
C GLU A 434 -9.63 5.88 12.10
N ALA A 435 -10.44 4.81 12.15
CA ALA A 435 -9.94 3.44 12.06
C ALA A 435 -9.20 3.16 10.74
N ALA A 436 -9.73 3.66 9.62
CA ALA A 436 -9.09 3.54 8.30
C ALA A 436 -7.72 4.23 8.28
N ARG A 437 -7.63 5.45 8.84
CA ARG A 437 -6.35 6.15 8.97
C ARG A 437 -5.41 5.44 9.93
N LEU A 438 -5.87 4.85 11.03
CA LEU A 438 -4.97 4.07 11.90
C LEU A 438 -4.44 2.79 11.20
N GLN A 439 -5.15 2.31 10.17
CA GLN A 439 -4.72 1.24 9.26
C GLN A 439 -4.03 1.76 7.98
N SER A 440 -3.63 3.03 7.91
CA SER A 440 -2.93 3.63 6.76
C SER A 440 -3.66 3.64 5.42
N PHE A 441 -4.99 3.64 5.45
CA PHE A 441 -5.79 3.95 4.26
C PHE A 441 -5.87 5.47 4.06
N HIS A 442 -5.54 5.94 2.85
CA HIS A 442 -5.71 7.33 2.49
C HIS A 442 -7.20 7.72 2.42
N ASP A 443 -7.49 9.01 2.50
CA ASP A 443 -8.85 9.55 2.63
C ASP A 443 -9.73 9.37 1.38
N GLY A 444 -9.10 9.10 0.24
CA GLY A 444 -9.79 8.75 -1.00
C GLY A 444 -10.23 7.29 -1.06
N PHE A 445 -9.72 6.42 -0.18
CA PHE A 445 -10.20 5.06 -0.07
C PHE A 445 -11.56 5.06 0.64
N VAL A 446 -12.61 4.62 -0.04
CA VAL A 446 -13.98 4.69 0.48
C VAL A 446 -14.50 3.30 0.81
N PHE A 447 -14.93 3.12 2.06
CA PHE A 447 -15.54 1.87 2.51
C PHE A 447 -17.04 1.89 2.25
N ARG A 448 -17.57 0.76 1.77
CA ARG A 448 -18.96 0.57 1.37
C ARG A 448 -19.70 -0.39 2.33
N SER A 449 -21.01 -0.50 2.14
CA SER A 449 -21.94 -1.25 3.01
C SER A 449 -22.28 -0.57 4.36
N SER A 450 -22.51 -1.32 5.42
CA SER A 450 -22.82 -0.83 6.77
C SER A 450 -21.57 -0.55 7.59
N GLU A 451 -21.65 0.38 8.54
CA GLU A 451 -20.56 0.70 9.48
C GLU A 451 -19.89 -0.55 10.08
N TRP A 452 -20.70 -1.53 10.49
CA TRP A 452 -20.24 -2.81 11.03
C TRP A 452 -19.34 -3.58 10.04
N GLN A 453 -19.77 -3.65 8.77
CA GLN A 453 -18.97 -4.30 7.72
C GLN A 453 -17.71 -3.50 7.40
N MET A 454 -17.79 -2.16 7.39
CA MET A 454 -16.63 -1.31 7.13
C MET A 454 -15.54 -1.52 8.19
N LEU A 455 -15.90 -1.52 9.48
CA LEU A 455 -14.96 -1.78 10.58
C LEU A 455 -14.34 -3.18 10.51
N LYS A 456 -15.16 -4.19 10.16
CA LYS A 456 -14.67 -5.57 9.97
C LYS A 456 -13.64 -5.64 8.83
N GLN A 457 -13.94 -4.99 7.70
CA GLN A 457 -13.05 -4.90 6.53
C GLN A 457 -11.72 -4.23 6.90
N ILE A 458 -11.77 -3.09 7.59
CA ILE A 458 -10.58 -2.34 8.04
C ILE A 458 -9.72 -3.20 8.98
N GLY A 459 -10.32 -3.89 9.94
CA GLY A 459 -9.57 -4.71 10.90
C GLY A 459 -8.95 -5.99 10.29
N ASN A 460 -9.61 -6.57 9.28
CA ASN A 460 -9.10 -7.72 8.53
C ASN A 460 -7.96 -7.35 7.57
N ALA A 461 -7.94 -6.12 7.06
CA ALA A 461 -6.97 -5.72 6.05
C ALA A 461 -5.50 -5.77 6.54
N VAL A 462 -4.60 -6.01 5.58
CA VAL A 462 -3.19 -5.61 5.71
C VAL A 462 -3.14 -4.10 5.47
N PRO A 463 -2.52 -3.31 6.37
CA PRO A 463 -2.39 -1.86 6.17
C PRO A 463 -1.63 -1.55 4.86
N PRO A 464 -2.11 -0.62 4.00
CA PRO A 464 -1.47 -0.32 2.72
C PRO A 464 0.02 0.00 2.79
N LEU A 465 0.48 0.76 3.80
CA LEU A 465 1.92 1.08 3.93
C LEU A 465 2.77 -0.15 4.29
N LEU A 466 2.25 -1.06 5.12
CA LEU A 466 2.90 -2.35 5.37
C LEU A 466 2.90 -3.21 4.10
N GLY A 467 1.78 -3.27 3.38
CA GLY A 467 1.66 -3.96 2.10
C GLY A 467 2.67 -3.45 1.08
N ARG A 468 2.91 -2.13 1.03
CA ARG A 468 3.93 -1.51 0.19
C ARG A 468 5.34 -1.94 0.59
N ALA A 469 5.66 -1.95 1.88
CA ALA A 469 7.00 -2.35 2.34
C ALA A 469 7.34 -3.78 1.93
N VAL A 470 6.41 -4.73 2.14
CA VAL A 470 6.63 -6.12 1.72
C VAL A 470 6.51 -6.31 0.20
N GLY A 471 5.76 -5.46 -0.51
CA GLY A 471 5.74 -5.42 -1.97
C GLY A 471 7.09 -4.98 -2.54
N LEU A 472 7.70 -3.93 -1.98
CA LEU A 472 9.05 -3.49 -2.37
C LEU A 472 10.11 -4.55 -2.08
N MET A 473 9.98 -5.27 -0.97
CA MET A 473 10.81 -6.44 -0.66
C MET A 473 10.67 -7.52 -1.75
N ALA A 474 9.45 -7.87 -2.15
CA ALA A 474 9.21 -8.86 -3.21
C ALA A 474 9.75 -8.39 -4.57
N MET A 475 9.57 -7.10 -4.90
CA MET A 475 10.13 -6.50 -6.12
C MET A 475 11.66 -6.56 -6.12
N ALA A 476 12.32 -6.26 -4.99
CA ALA A 476 13.76 -6.33 -4.86
C ALA A 476 14.29 -7.76 -5.06
N LEU A 477 13.59 -8.77 -4.55
CA LEU A 477 13.91 -10.19 -4.78
C LEU A 477 13.84 -10.54 -6.27
N LEU A 478 12.75 -10.15 -6.95
CA LEU A 478 12.55 -10.41 -8.38
C LEU A 478 13.59 -9.70 -9.25
N ASN A 479 13.88 -8.43 -8.97
CA ASN A 479 14.92 -7.68 -9.68
C ASN A 479 16.32 -8.27 -9.45
N SER A 480 16.59 -8.81 -8.25
CA SER A 480 17.84 -9.52 -8.00
C SER A 480 17.95 -10.80 -8.83
N ALA A 481 16.84 -11.49 -9.04
CA ALA A 481 16.77 -12.68 -9.88
C ALA A 481 17.14 -12.39 -11.33
N ASP A 482 16.58 -11.30 -11.87
CA ASP A 482 16.83 -10.87 -13.24
C ASP A 482 18.31 -10.53 -13.44
N ASN A 483 18.91 -9.80 -12.50
CA ASN A 483 20.34 -9.45 -12.55
C ASN A 483 21.28 -10.66 -12.35
N GLY A 484 20.88 -11.62 -11.53
CA GLY A 484 21.64 -12.86 -11.27
C GLY A 484 21.66 -13.82 -12.47
N SER A 485 20.68 -13.72 -13.36
CA SER A 485 20.58 -14.54 -14.58
C SER A 485 21.55 -14.10 -15.69
N CYS A 486 22.01 -12.85 -15.67
CA CYS A 486 22.91 -12.27 -16.68
C CYS A 486 24.42 -12.42 -16.38
N SER A 487 24.83 -13.05 -15.28
CA SER A 487 26.24 -13.04 -14.82
C SER A 487 26.85 -14.43 -14.64
N SER A 488 28.02 -14.65 -15.26
CA SER A 488 28.78 -15.90 -15.20
C SER A 488 29.35 -16.16 -13.79
N PRO A 489 29.66 -17.43 -13.42
CA PRO A 489 29.92 -17.83 -12.02
C PRO A 489 31.04 -17.06 -11.31
N ALA A 490 32.07 -16.61 -12.04
CA ALA A 490 33.22 -15.87 -11.49
C ALA A 490 32.87 -14.44 -11.05
N SER A 491 31.78 -13.85 -11.56
CA SER A 491 31.39 -12.46 -11.26
C SER A 491 30.42 -12.33 -10.08
N ARG A 492 29.93 -13.45 -9.52
CA ARG A 492 28.92 -13.45 -8.45
C ARG A 492 29.43 -12.94 -7.10
N GLN A 493 30.70 -13.19 -6.76
CA GLN A 493 31.28 -12.72 -5.48
C GLN A 493 31.58 -11.21 -5.48
N ASP A 494 32.05 -10.65 -6.60
CA ASP A 494 32.31 -9.21 -6.72
C ASP A 494 31.00 -8.39 -6.91
N ASN A 495 30.00 -8.95 -7.60
CA ASN A 495 28.69 -8.32 -7.70
C ASN A 495 27.94 -8.29 -6.35
N GLN A 496 28.14 -9.26 -5.47
CA GLN A 496 27.50 -9.26 -4.14
C GLN A 496 27.95 -8.08 -3.25
N LYS A 497 29.25 -7.74 -3.26
CA LYS A 497 29.75 -6.54 -2.55
C LYS A 497 29.21 -5.25 -3.16
N ARG A 498 29.10 -5.18 -4.50
CA ARG A 498 28.55 -4.02 -5.21
C ARG A 498 27.03 -3.88 -5.06
N MET A 499 26.28 -4.97 -4.93
CA MET A 499 24.81 -4.97 -4.78
C MET A 499 24.37 -4.50 -3.38
N ALA A 500 25.12 -4.81 -2.32
CA ALA A 500 24.90 -4.22 -1.00
C ALA A 500 25.05 -2.69 -1.02
N THR A 501 26.01 -2.19 -1.83
CA THR A 501 26.18 -0.74 -2.05
C THR A 501 25.07 -0.15 -2.93
N HIS A 502 24.54 -0.89 -3.91
CA HIS A 502 23.43 -0.43 -4.76
C HIS A 502 22.07 -0.45 -4.06
N ALA A 503 21.81 -1.40 -3.15
CA ALA A 503 20.62 -1.36 -2.30
C ALA A 503 20.64 -0.12 -1.39
N SER A 504 21.80 0.20 -0.82
CA SER A 504 22.01 1.45 -0.08
C SER A 504 21.87 2.70 -0.97
N ALA A 505 22.31 2.65 -2.24
CA ALA A 505 22.10 3.73 -3.20
C ALA A 505 20.62 3.88 -3.62
N LEU A 506 19.85 2.79 -3.77
CA LEU A 506 18.42 2.84 -4.05
C LEU A 506 17.66 3.46 -2.87
N VAL A 507 18.03 3.13 -1.63
CA VAL A 507 17.49 3.75 -0.41
C VAL A 507 17.85 5.24 -0.32
N ASN A 508 19.11 5.61 -0.56
CA ASN A 508 19.56 7.01 -0.52
C ASN A 508 18.96 7.88 -1.64
N VAL A 509 18.73 7.31 -2.83
CA VAL A 509 18.03 8.02 -3.93
C VAL A 509 16.54 8.23 -3.59
N LEU A 510 15.90 7.28 -2.89
CA LEU A 510 14.53 7.42 -2.39
C LEU A 510 14.39 8.41 -1.23
N GLU A 511 15.46 8.67 -0.47
CA GLU A 511 15.49 9.68 0.60
C GLU A 511 15.74 11.11 0.10
N SER A 512 16.38 11.27 -1.06
CA SER A 512 16.73 12.58 -1.65
C SER A 512 15.66 13.22 -2.55
N VAL A 513 14.45 12.63 -2.62
CA VAL A 513 13.26 13.14 -3.34
C VAL A 513 12.14 13.55 -2.38
#